data_AF-A0A927LH35-F1
#
_entry.id   AF-A0A927LH35-F1
#
_cell.length_a   1.000
_cell.length_b   1.000
_cell.length_c   1.000
_cell.angle_alpha   90.00
_cell.angle_beta   90.00
_cell.angle_gamma   90.00
#
_symmetry.space_group_name_H-M   'P 1'
#
loop_
_entity.id
_entity.type
_entity.pdbx_description
1 polymer ?
#
loop_
_entity_poly.entity_id
_entity_poly.type
_entity_poly.pdbx_seq_one_letter_code
_entity_poly.pdbx_strand_id
1 'polypeptide(L)'
;MKKLSSAELELMSSEDRFIYFGQIAKFKWEQRSFEEKDNDILSSQEFYANRRGIEGMNLEEHLDLSLIAERTSKFSESYTFFWITKSPFSQWHRSNFTATTILNEGINDLPEQKKKHVVQDLFPLDVQEYSSAEQFMMYHKAMIFLDREVAQQIMQSDDVRKIKNLGRQVKKYDEYVWKYFRSKVVYEGNKAKFTQNEELRNDLFATKGTTLVESAPNDNVWGIGLAEDDARAIKRETWLGKNLLGEILTQIRIELMGEY
;
A
#
# COMPACT_ATOMS: atom_id res chain seq x y z
N MET A 1 28.99 -16.04 -0.43
CA MET A 1 27.88 -16.62 0.34
C MET A 1 26.97 -17.42 -0.61
N LYS A 2 26.40 -18.55 -0.20
CA LYS A 2 25.53 -19.37 -1.07
C LYS A 2 24.21 -18.62 -1.33
N LYS A 3 23.78 -18.55 -2.60
CA LYS A 3 22.49 -17.98 -2.99
C LYS A 3 21.38 -18.95 -2.58
N LEU A 4 20.41 -18.48 -1.80
CA LEU A 4 19.23 -19.22 -1.38
C LEU A 4 18.11 -19.05 -2.43
N SER A 5 17.34 -20.10 -2.66
CA SER A 5 16.16 -20.14 -3.52
C SER A 5 14.96 -19.44 -2.88
N SER A 6 13.93 -19.12 -3.67
CA SER A 6 12.71 -18.48 -3.17
C SER A 6 12.03 -19.28 -2.06
N ALA A 7 11.96 -20.61 -2.20
CA ALA A 7 11.42 -21.49 -1.17
C ALA A 7 12.27 -21.49 0.11
N GLU A 8 13.60 -21.45 -0.01
CA GLU A 8 14.51 -21.35 1.14
C GLU A 8 14.36 -20.01 1.87
N LEU A 9 14.14 -18.91 1.14
CA LEU A 9 13.89 -17.59 1.73
C LEU A 9 12.50 -17.47 2.36
N GLU A 10 11.49 -18.16 1.84
CA GLU A 10 10.15 -18.21 2.44
C GLU A 10 10.13 -18.95 3.78
N LEU A 11 11.05 -19.91 3.95
CA LEU A 11 11.24 -20.67 5.19
C LEU A 11 12.06 -19.92 6.24
N MET A 12 12.73 -18.83 5.85
CA MET A 12 13.51 -18.01 6.78
C MET A 12 12.64 -17.02 7.54
N SER A 13 13.03 -16.74 8.77
CA SER A 13 12.46 -15.64 9.54
C SER A 13 12.68 -14.31 8.80
N SER A 14 11.84 -13.32 9.05
CA SER A 14 12.01 -11.99 8.45
C SER A 14 13.34 -11.34 8.86
N GLU A 15 13.83 -11.62 10.06
CA GLU A 15 15.11 -11.13 10.59
C GLU A 15 16.33 -11.80 9.93
N ASP A 16 16.31 -13.13 9.78
CA ASP A 16 17.38 -13.85 9.09
C ASP A 16 17.46 -13.48 7.62
N ARG A 17 16.31 -13.23 6.99
CA ARG A 17 16.27 -12.69 5.63
C ARG A 17 16.94 -11.33 5.56
N PHE A 18 16.64 -10.44 6.50
CA PHE A 18 17.22 -9.10 6.56
C PHE A 18 18.75 -9.16 6.73
N ILE A 19 19.26 -9.99 7.64
CA ILE A 19 20.70 -10.21 7.85
C ILE A 19 21.35 -10.83 6.61
N TYR A 20 20.72 -11.85 6.02
CA TYR A 20 21.17 -12.49 4.79
C TYR A 20 21.30 -11.49 3.64
N PHE A 21 20.33 -10.60 3.47
CA PHE A 21 20.36 -9.57 2.44
C PHE A 21 21.35 -8.44 2.74
N GLY A 22 21.56 -8.08 4.02
CA GLY A 22 22.56 -7.11 4.44
C GLY A 22 24.02 -7.58 4.25
N GLN A 23 24.25 -8.90 4.27
CA GLN A 23 25.60 -9.48 4.13
C GLN A 23 25.97 -9.86 2.68
N ILE A 24 25.01 -9.95 1.76
CA ILE A 24 25.30 -10.20 0.34
C ILE A 24 25.63 -8.87 -0.34
N ALA A 25 26.90 -8.46 -0.22
CA ALA A 25 27.45 -7.36 -0.99
C ALA A 25 27.45 -7.72 -2.49
N LYS A 26 26.85 -6.82 -3.30
CA LYS A 26 26.83 -6.87 -4.78
C LYS A 26 26.20 -8.13 -5.36
N PHE A 27 24.87 -8.18 -5.39
CA PHE A 27 24.20 -9.07 -6.35
C PHE A 27 24.69 -8.74 -7.75
N LYS A 28 25.15 -9.76 -8.49
CA LYS A 28 25.30 -9.66 -9.94
C LYS A 28 23.92 -9.43 -10.50
N TRP A 29 23.73 -8.20 -10.92
CA TRP A 29 22.61 -7.72 -11.65
C TRP A 29 22.52 -8.44 -13.00
N GLU A 30 21.38 -9.07 -13.30
CA GLU A 30 21.12 -9.64 -14.63
C GLU A 30 20.01 -8.83 -15.29
N GLN A 31 20.37 -8.18 -16.40
CA GLN A 31 19.46 -7.42 -17.23
C GLN A 31 18.50 -8.40 -17.92
N ARG A 32 17.19 -8.27 -17.69
CA ARG A 32 16.19 -9.03 -18.45
C ARG A 32 16.19 -8.60 -19.92
N SER A 33 16.04 -9.55 -20.84
CA SER A 33 16.02 -9.28 -22.28
C SER A 33 14.76 -8.50 -22.66
N PHE A 34 14.81 -7.76 -23.78
CA PHE A 34 13.67 -6.97 -24.26
C PHE A 34 12.43 -7.82 -24.56
N GLU A 35 12.63 -9.08 -24.95
CA GLU A 35 11.57 -10.05 -25.25
C GLU A 35 10.91 -10.64 -23.99
N GLU A 36 11.61 -10.63 -22.85
CA GLU A 36 11.07 -11.02 -21.53
C GLU A 36 10.30 -9.88 -20.84
N LYS A 37 10.42 -8.65 -21.35
CA LYS A 37 9.72 -7.46 -20.88
C LYS A 37 8.43 -7.28 -21.68
N ASP A 38 7.45 -8.14 -21.42
CA ASP A 38 6.09 -7.96 -21.95
C ASP A 38 5.56 -6.56 -21.59
N ASN A 39 4.52 -6.10 -22.29
CA ASN A 39 3.90 -4.77 -22.34
C ASN A 39 3.43 -4.17 -20.99
N ASP A 40 4.37 -4.03 -20.07
CA ASP A 40 4.28 -3.45 -18.74
C ASP A 40 4.84 -2.02 -18.78
N ILE A 41 4.27 -1.10 -18.01
CA ILE A 41 4.69 0.30 -17.90
C ILE A 41 6.18 0.41 -17.60
N LEU A 42 6.66 -0.60 -16.90
CA LEU A 42 8.00 -0.81 -16.44
C LEU A 42 9.00 -1.09 -17.57
N SER A 43 8.64 -1.78 -18.67
CA SER A 43 9.55 -2.42 -19.67
C SER A 43 10.77 -1.63 -20.22
N SER A 44 10.83 -0.32 -20.06
CA SER A 44 11.92 0.54 -20.50
C SER A 44 12.90 0.95 -19.39
N GLN A 45 12.62 0.67 -18.11
CA GLN A 45 13.62 0.80 -17.06
C GLN A 45 14.59 -0.39 -17.11
N GLU A 46 15.85 -0.15 -16.78
CA GLU A 46 16.81 -1.22 -16.49
C GLU A 46 16.35 -1.90 -15.20
N PHE A 47 15.43 -2.86 -15.32
CA PHE A 47 15.13 -3.70 -14.17
C PHE A 47 16.34 -4.54 -13.86
N TYR A 48 16.96 -4.12 -12.81
CA TYR A 48 17.48 -5.04 -11.85
C TYR A 48 16.35 -5.69 -11.07
N ALA A 49 15.58 -6.53 -11.75
CA ALA A 49 14.62 -7.41 -11.11
C ALA A 49 15.40 -8.51 -10.38
N ASN A 50 15.76 -8.24 -9.12
CA ASN A 50 15.69 -9.30 -8.11
C ASN A 50 14.28 -9.92 -8.21
N ARG A 51 14.11 -11.21 -7.92
CA ARG A 51 12.80 -11.85 -7.68
C ARG A 51 11.92 -11.14 -6.60
N ARG A 52 12.18 -9.87 -6.24
CA ARG A 52 11.44 -9.03 -5.29
C ARG A 52 11.10 -7.62 -5.76
N GLY A 53 11.25 -7.29 -7.05
CA GLY A 53 10.76 -6.00 -7.56
C GLY A 53 11.67 -4.82 -7.19
N ILE A 54 11.21 -3.63 -7.59
CA ILE A 54 11.92 -2.36 -7.81
C ILE A 54 12.68 -1.86 -6.56
N GLU A 55 13.71 -1.03 -6.75
CA GLU A 55 14.67 -0.53 -5.74
C GLU A 55 14.10 -0.29 -4.32
N GLY A 56 14.84 -0.74 -3.30
CA GLY A 56 14.61 -0.46 -1.88
C GLY A 56 13.61 -1.37 -1.16
N MET A 57 13.60 -1.28 0.18
CA MET A 57 12.52 -1.83 1.01
C MET A 57 11.25 -1.00 0.74
N ASN A 58 10.16 -1.64 0.37
CA ASN A 58 8.88 -0.93 0.23
C ASN A 58 8.31 -0.55 1.62
N LEU A 59 7.25 0.27 1.65
CA LEU A 59 6.64 0.72 2.91
C LEU A 59 6.10 -0.45 3.75
N GLU A 60 5.57 -1.50 3.11
CA GLU A 60 5.12 -2.71 3.82
C GLU A 60 6.29 -3.40 4.53
N GLU A 61 7.46 -3.48 3.89
CA GLU A 61 8.67 -4.05 4.48
C GLU A 61 9.25 -3.17 5.60
N HIS A 62 9.14 -1.84 5.50
CA HIS A 62 9.50 -0.94 6.59
C HIS A 62 8.60 -1.11 7.81
N LEU A 63 7.28 -1.20 7.60
CA LEU A 63 6.30 -1.44 8.66
C LEU A 63 6.52 -2.81 9.31
N ASP A 64 6.77 -3.85 8.50
CA ASP A 64 7.09 -5.18 9.03
C ASP A 64 8.34 -5.16 9.93
N LEU A 65 9.36 -4.36 9.58
CA LEU A 65 10.59 -4.23 10.37
C LEU A 65 10.41 -3.40 11.65
N SER A 66 9.66 -2.30 11.61
CA SER A 66 9.36 -1.52 12.81
C SER A 66 8.58 -2.36 13.83
N LEU A 67 7.62 -3.16 13.36
CA LEU A 67 6.87 -4.09 14.19
C LEU A 67 7.75 -5.17 14.85
N ILE A 68 8.76 -5.68 14.14
CA ILE A 68 9.72 -6.64 14.72
C ILE A 68 10.51 -5.98 15.86
N ALA A 69 10.98 -4.75 15.67
CA ALA A 69 11.70 -4.01 16.70
C ALA A 69 10.81 -3.74 17.94
N GLU A 70 9.55 -3.36 17.74
CA GLU A 70 8.59 -3.11 18.82
C GLU A 70 8.24 -4.36 19.62
N ARG A 71 8.13 -5.54 18.97
CA ARG A 71 7.90 -6.83 19.63
C ARG A 71 9.00 -7.24 20.61
N THR A 72 10.21 -6.72 20.44
CA THR A 72 11.31 -6.95 21.39
C THR A 72 11.21 -6.07 22.65
N SER A 73 10.35 -5.04 22.62
CA SER A 73 10.04 -4.18 23.76
C SER A 73 8.91 -4.81 24.59
N LYS A 74 9.04 -4.82 25.93
CA LYS A 74 8.11 -5.48 26.86
C LYS A 74 6.79 -4.70 27.10
N PHE A 75 6.38 -3.82 26.20
CA PHE A 75 5.17 -3.01 26.40
C PHE A 75 3.91 -3.76 26.00
N SER A 76 2.83 -3.60 26.76
CA SER A 76 1.53 -4.13 26.37
C SER A 76 0.90 -3.21 25.32
N GLU A 77 0.67 -3.74 24.13
CA GLU A 77 -0.02 -3.02 23.05
C GLU A 77 -1.53 -2.91 23.34
N SER A 78 -2.12 -1.75 23.03
CA SER A 78 -3.57 -1.52 23.10
C SER A 78 -4.10 -1.24 21.70
N TYR A 79 -5.35 -1.62 21.43
CA TYR A 79 -5.92 -1.56 20.08
C TYR A 79 -7.19 -0.71 20.02
N THR A 80 -7.34 0.05 18.94
CA THR A 80 -8.62 0.63 18.53
C THR A 80 -9.12 -0.12 17.29
N PHE A 81 -10.12 -0.97 17.46
CA PHE A 81 -10.70 -1.75 16.37
C PHE A 81 -11.65 -0.91 15.52
N PHE A 82 -11.68 -1.21 14.22
CA PHE A 82 -12.67 -0.67 13.31
C PHE A 82 -12.98 -1.69 12.21
N TRP A 83 -14.26 -1.82 11.88
CA TRP A 83 -14.71 -2.63 10.74
C TRP A 83 -16.15 -2.28 10.36
N ILE A 84 -16.37 -1.03 9.94
CA ILE A 84 -17.64 -0.58 9.34
C ILE A 84 -17.39 0.60 8.40
N THR A 85 -18.21 0.72 7.35
CA THR A 85 -18.10 1.83 6.38
C THR A 85 -18.28 3.21 6.99
N LYS A 86 -19.01 3.31 8.11
CA LYS A 86 -19.19 4.56 8.85
C LYS A 86 -17.92 5.00 9.60
N SER A 87 -17.02 4.07 9.90
CA SER A 87 -15.77 4.41 10.62
C SER A 87 -14.97 5.41 9.80
N PRO A 88 -14.46 6.50 10.40
CA PRO A 88 -13.59 7.47 9.71
C PRO A 88 -12.30 6.81 9.20
N PHE A 89 -11.91 5.68 9.79
CA PHE A 89 -10.72 4.90 9.42
C PHE A 89 -10.95 4.00 8.20
N SER A 90 -12.19 3.74 7.82
CA SER A 90 -12.51 2.92 6.65
C SER A 90 -12.11 3.60 5.35
N GLN A 91 -11.58 2.82 4.40
CA GLN A 91 -11.35 3.23 3.02
C GLN A 91 -12.64 3.68 2.32
N TRP A 92 -13.78 3.13 2.75
CA TRP A 92 -15.09 3.37 2.14
C TRP A 92 -15.83 4.56 2.78
N HIS A 93 -15.26 5.14 3.84
CA HIS A 93 -15.82 6.34 4.43
C HIS A 93 -15.79 7.48 3.41
N ARG A 94 -16.94 8.13 3.22
CA ARG A 94 -17.04 9.27 2.30
C ARG A 94 -16.27 10.44 2.88
N SER A 95 -15.25 10.89 2.17
CA SER A 95 -14.39 12.00 2.57
C SER A 95 -13.82 12.63 1.32
N ASN A 96 -14.23 13.86 1.02
CA ASN A 96 -13.69 14.57 -0.11
C ASN A 96 -12.29 15.09 0.23
N PHE A 97 -11.33 14.89 -0.68
CA PHE A 97 -9.99 15.46 -0.59
C PHE A 97 -9.38 15.58 -1.97
N THR A 98 -8.41 16.48 -2.11
CA THR A 98 -7.63 16.64 -3.34
C THR A 98 -6.27 15.98 -3.19
N ALA A 99 -5.77 15.32 -4.22
CA ALA A 99 -4.44 14.72 -4.19
C ALA A 99 -3.84 14.60 -5.59
N THR A 100 -2.51 14.50 -5.64
CA THR A 100 -1.78 14.27 -6.88
C THR A 100 -2.16 12.91 -7.46
N THR A 101 -2.38 12.87 -8.77
CA THR A 101 -2.77 11.66 -9.53
C THR A 101 -1.58 10.85 -10.01
N ILE A 102 -0.42 11.48 -9.97
CA ILE A 102 0.89 10.95 -10.29
C ILE A 102 1.61 10.69 -8.97
N LEU A 103 1.72 9.42 -8.58
CA LEU A 103 2.64 9.05 -7.51
C LEU A 103 4.07 9.20 -8.06
N ASN A 104 4.73 10.26 -7.60
CA ASN A 104 5.97 10.82 -8.14
C ASN A 104 7.15 9.84 -8.24
N GLU A 105 7.16 8.74 -7.50
CA GLU A 105 8.27 7.77 -7.48
C GLU A 105 8.21 6.76 -8.65
N GLY A 106 7.09 6.64 -9.37
CA GLY A 106 6.97 5.70 -10.49
C GLY A 106 6.99 6.35 -11.87
N ILE A 107 6.52 7.60 -11.98
CA ILE A 107 6.32 8.28 -13.27
C ILE A 107 7.50 9.19 -13.63
N ASN A 108 8.18 9.81 -12.66
CA ASN A 108 9.32 10.69 -12.92
C ASN A 108 10.52 9.93 -13.53
N ASP A 109 10.62 8.63 -13.26
CA ASP A 109 11.66 7.75 -13.79
C ASP A 109 11.24 7.02 -15.07
N LEU A 110 10.05 7.32 -15.63
CA LEU A 110 9.68 6.83 -16.95
C LEU A 110 10.44 7.59 -18.04
N PRO A 111 10.86 6.91 -19.11
CA PRO A 111 11.36 7.60 -20.29
C PRO A 111 10.32 8.57 -20.83
N GLU A 112 10.79 9.71 -21.33
CA GLU A 112 9.95 10.85 -21.70
C GLU A 112 8.86 10.54 -22.73
N GLN A 113 9.07 9.53 -23.57
CA GLN A 113 8.09 9.04 -24.53
C GLN A 113 6.92 8.32 -23.86
N LYS A 114 7.16 7.54 -22.80
CA LYS A 114 6.10 6.92 -22.00
C LYS A 114 5.43 7.90 -21.06
N LYS A 115 6.16 8.87 -20.49
CA LYS A 115 5.53 10.00 -19.78
C LYS A 115 4.58 10.74 -20.70
N LYS A 116 5.03 11.10 -21.90
CA LYS A 116 4.16 11.68 -22.93
C LYS A 116 3.00 10.75 -23.25
N HIS A 117 3.19 9.45 -23.34
CA HIS A 117 2.08 8.52 -23.53
C HIS A 117 1.08 8.58 -22.37
N VAL A 118 1.52 8.46 -21.12
CA VAL A 118 0.69 8.49 -19.90
C VAL A 118 -0.04 9.83 -19.74
N VAL A 119 0.58 10.94 -20.14
CA VAL A 119 0.08 12.32 -19.96
C VAL A 119 -0.53 12.90 -21.25
N GLN A 120 -0.60 12.12 -22.33
CA GLN A 120 -0.90 12.59 -23.70
C GLN A 120 -2.21 13.37 -23.83
N ASP A 121 -3.22 13.05 -23.01
CA ASP A 121 -4.61 13.47 -23.21
C ASP A 121 -5.14 14.44 -22.14
N LEU A 122 -4.26 15.13 -21.38
CA LEU A 122 -4.65 15.94 -20.19
C LEU A 122 -5.34 15.11 -19.09
N PHE A 123 -5.22 13.79 -19.16
CA PHE A 123 -5.67 12.84 -18.15
C PHE A 123 -4.53 11.82 -17.91
N PRO A 124 -4.05 11.67 -16.67
CA PRO A 124 -4.51 12.34 -15.45
C PRO A 124 -4.30 13.86 -15.43
N LEU A 125 -5.18 14.61 -14.76
CA LEU A 125 -4.88 15.97 -14.30
C LEU A 125 -3.82 15.91 -13.19
N ASP A 126 -2.99 16.93 -13.00
CA ASP A 126 -1.96 16.90 -11.95
C ASP A 126 -2.53 16.62 -10.55
N VAL A 127 -3.67 17.25 -10.23
CA VAL A 127 -4.43 17.08 -8.98
C VAL A 127 -5.88 16.76 -9.32
N GLN A 128 -6.47 15.81 -8.60
CA GLN A 128 -7.89 15.47 -8.70
C GLN A 128 -8.56 15.45 -7.31
N GLU A 129 -9.87 15.67 -7.29
CA GLU A 129 -10.71 15.44 -6.11
C GLU A 129 -11.17 13.98 -6.07
N TYR A 130 -11.10 13.38 -4.89
CA TYR A 130 -11.52 12.02 -4.61
C TYR A 130 -12.61 12.05 -3.54
N SER A 131 -13.65 11.24 -3.72
CA SER A 131 -14.80 11.10 -2.82
C SER A 131 -14.53 10.19 -1.61
N SER A 132 -13.49 9.37 -1.69
CA SER A 132 -13.08 8.39 -0.67
C SER A 132 -11.65 7.93 -0.92
N ALA A 133 -11.02 7.36 0.12
CA ALA A 133 -9.70 6.74 -0.02
C ALA A 133 -9.74 5.48 -0.92
N GLU A 134 -10.87 4.74 -0.97
CA GLU A 134 -11.05 3.63 -1.91
C GLU A 134 -11.02 4.11 -3.37
N GLN A 135 -11.63 5.26 -3.70
CA GLN A 135 -11.55 5.85 -5.04
C GLN A 135 -10.10 6.17 -5.41
N PHE A 136 -9.37 6.81 -4.50
CA PHE A 136 -7.95 7.10 -4.69
C PHE A 136 -7.13 5.83 -4.94
N MET A 137 -7.33 4.80 -4.11
CA MET A 137 -6.61 3.53 -4.20
C MET A 137 -6.89 2.80 -5.52
N MET A 138 -8.15 2.65 -5.90
CA MET A 138 -8.52 1.93 -7.11
C MET A 138 -8.15 2.70 -8.39
N TYR A 139 -8.21 4.03 -8.36
CA TYR A 139 -7.73 4.87 -9.44
C TYR A 139 -6.23 4.65 -9.69
N HIS A 140 -5.41 4.76 -8.64
CA HIS A 140 -3.97 4.56 -8.77
C HIS A 140 -3.61 3.12 -9.15
N LYS A 141 -4.36 2.13 -8.67
CA LYS A 141 -4.23 0.75 -9.14
C LYS A 141 -4.42 0.66 -10.65
N ALA A 142 -5.50 1.23 -11.19
CA ALA A 142 -5.74 1.25 -12.63
C ALA A 142 -4.63 1.98 -13.39
N MET A 143 -4.14 3.10 -12.88
CA MET A 143 -3.04 3.86 -13.49
C MET A 143 -1.71 3.09 -13.51
N ILE A 144 -1.36 2.37 -12.43
CA ILE A 144 -0.14 1.53 -12.36
C ILE A 144 -0.15 0.46 -13.44
N PHE A 145 -1.30 -0.15 -13.70
CA PHE A 145 -1.46 -1.16 -14.76
C PHE A 145 -1.86 -0.59 -16.12
N LEU A 146 -1.76 0.74 -16.29
CA LEU A 146 -2.08 1.47 -17.53
C LEU A 146 -3.52 1.27 -18.05
N ASP A 147 -4.46 0.89 -17.18
CA ASP A 147 -5.87 0.72 -17.54
C ASP A 147 -6.64 2.04 -17.41
N ARG A 148 -6.41 2.94 -18.38
CA ARG A 148 -7.03 4.28 -18.36
C ARG A 148 -8.54 4.26 -18.46
N GLU A 149 -9.07 3.27 -19.19
CA GLU A 149 -10.51 3.10 -19.34
C GLU A 149 -11.15 2.86 -17.96
N VAL A 150 -10.59 1.94 -17.17
CA VAL A 150 -11.05 1.68 -15.80
C VAL A 150 -10.76 2.88 -14.89
N ALA A 151 -9.61 3.53 -15.01
CA ALA A 151 -9.28 4.73 -14.22
C ALA A 151 -10.30 5.87 -14.44
N GLN A 152 -10.71 6.12 -15.69
CA GLN A 152 -11.75 7.10 -16.02
C GLN A 152 -13.11 6.70 -15.43
N GLN A 153 -13.51 5.44 -15.55
CA GLN A 153 -14.76 4.95 -14.95
C GLN A 153 -14.78 5.08 -13.42
N ILE A 154 -13.63 4.88 -12.76
CA ILE A 154 -13.47 5.08 -11.32
C ILE A 154 -13.63 6.56 -10.95
N MET A 155 -13.03 7.48 -11.70
CA MET A 155 -13.15 8.92 -11.44
C MET A 155 -14.57 9.47 -11.69
N GLN A 156 -15.37 8.79 -12.51
CA GLN A 156 -16.77 9.15 -12.80
C GLN A 156 -17.78 8.60 -11.78
N SER A 157 -17.33 7.92 -10.72
CA SER A 157 -18.19 7.28 -9.73
C SER A 157 -17.83 7.72 -8.32
N ASP A 158 -18.82 7.91 -7.46
CA ASP A 158 -18.66 8.09 -6.00
C ASP A 158 -19.21 6.89 -5.20
N ASP A 159 -19.85 5.92 -5.86
CA ASP A 159 -20.25 4.65 -5.24
C ASP A 159 -19.04 3.75 -5.02
N VAL A 160 -18.61 3.64 -3.76
CA VAL A 160 -17.48 2.82 -3.31
C VAL A 160 -17.60 1.34 -3.69
N ARG A 161 -18.81 0.77 -3.81
CA ARG A 161 -18.99 -0.61 -4.26
C ARG A 161 -18.70 -0.76 -5.75
N LYS A 162 -19.19 0.19 -6.55
CA LYS A 162 -18.91 0.24 -7.99
C LYS A 162 -17.41 0.45 -8.24
N ILE A 163 -16.79 1.39 -7.53
CA ILE A 163 -15.35 1.66 -7.54
C ILE A 163 -14.57 0.38 -7.22
N LYS A 164 -14.94 -0.33 -6.14
CA LYS A 164 -14.26 -1.58 -5.76
C LYS A 164 -14.33 -2.63 -6.86
N ASN A 165 -15.51 -2.77 -7.46
CA ASN A 165 -15.73 -3.72 -8.54
C ASN A 165 -14.92 -3.36 -9.79
N LEU A 166 -14.83 -2.07 -10.15
CA LEU A 166 -13.97 -1.59 -11.24
C LEU A 166 -12.50 -1.90 -10.96
N GLY A 167 -12.03 -1.67 -9.74
CA GLY A 167 -10.66 -2.00 -9.34
C GLY A 167 -10.30 -3.50 -9.34
N ARG A 168 -11.30 -4.39 -9.34
CA ARG A 168 -11.12 -5.84 -9.58
C ARG A 168 -11.03 -6.19 -11.06
N GLN A 169 -11.49 -5.31 -11.95
CA GLN A 169 -11.51 -5.49 -13.41
C GLN A 169 -10.29 -4.89 -14.10
N VAL A 170 -9.37 -4.25 -13.36
CA VAL A 170 -8.12 -3.70 -13.89
C VAL A 170 -7.36 -4.77 -14.67
N LYS A 171 -7.14 -4.49 -15.95
CA LYS A 171 -6.46 -5.40 -16.89
C LYS A 171 -4.97 -5.51 -16.54
N LYS A 172 -4.34 -6.63 -16.95
CA LYS A 172 -2.90 -6.90 -16.75
C LYS A 172 -2.41 -6.79 -15.30
N TYR A 173 -3.29 -7.09 -14.35
CA TYR A 173 -2.95 -7.10 -12.93
C TYR A 173 -1.82 -8.09 -12.62
N ASP A 174 -0.80 -7.62 -11.91
CA ASP A 174 0.26 -8.43 -11.33
C ASP A 174 0.35 -8.17 -9.82
N GLU A 175 0.25 -9.23 -9.02
CA GLU A 175 0.24 -9.13 -7.55
C GLU A 175 1.57 -8.60 -7.01
N TYR A 176 2.71 -8.92 -7.61
CA TYR A 176 4.02 -8.47 -7.12
C TYR A 176 4.19 -6.97 -7.37
N VAL A 177 3.79 -6.49 -8.55
CA VAL A 177 3.76 -5.06 -8.86
C VAL A 177 2.79 -4.34 -7.94
N TRP A 178 1.58 -4.86 -7.73
CA TRP A 178 0.62 -4.21 -6.84
C TRP A 178 1.11 -4.18 -5.39
N LYS A 179 1.64 -5.29 -4.88
CA LYS A 179 2.19 -5.37 -3.53
C LYS A 179 3.29 -4.33 -3.29
N TYR A 180 4.11 -4.05 -4.30
CA TYR A 180 5.13 -3.01 -4.21
C TYR A 180 4.53 -1.62 -3.98
N PHE A 181 3.50 -1.25 -4.74
CA PHE A 181 2.92 0.10 -4.70
C PHE A 181 1.79 0.29 -3.67
N ARG A 182 1.05 -0.75 -3.31
CA ARG A 182 -0.24 -0.65 -2.60
C ARG A 182 -0.14 0.14 -1.29
N SER A 183 0.91 -0.08 -0.51
CA SER A 183 1.08 0.55 0.80
C SER A 183 1.33 2.04 0.65
N LYS A 184 2.16 2.43 -0.31
CA LYS A 184 2.42 3.84 -0.63
C LYS A 184 1.15 4.52 -1.13
N VAL A 185 0.42 3.90 -2.06
CA VAL A 185 -0.88 4.40 -2.56
C VAL A 185 -1.85 4.65 -1.40
N VAL A 186 -2.02 3.65 -0.53
CA VAL A 186 -2.96 3.74 0.61
C VAL A 186 -2.50 4.77 1.63
N TYR A 187 -1.20 4.89 1.88
CA TYR A 187 -0.63 5.90 2.75
C TYR A 187 -0.89 7.31 2.21
N GLU A 188 -0.55 7.61 0.94
CA GLU A 188 -0.72 8.96 0.38
C GLU A 188 -2.21 9.37 0.33
N GLY A 189 -3.09 8.46 -0.05
CA GLY A 189 -4.53 8.73 -0.07
C GLY A 189 -5.10 9.03 1.32
N ASN A 190 -4.73 8.25 2.33
CA ASN A 190 -5.18 8.52 3.70
C ASN A 190 -4.52 9.75 4.29
N LYS A 191 -3.24 10.00 4.02
CA LYS A 191 -2.55 11.21 4.49
C LYS A 191 -3.24 12.45 3.94
N ALA A 192 -3.56 12.49 2.65
CA ALA A 192 -4.31 13.58 2.04
C ALA A 192 -5.70 13.75 2.70
N LYS A 193 -6.44 12.65 2.87
CA LYS A 193 -7.75 12.61 3.55
C LYS A 193 -7.68 13.23 4.95
N PHE A 194 -6.83 12.71 5.84
CA PHE A 194 -6.74 13.17 7.24
C PHE A 194 -6.06 14.54 7.38
N THR A 195 -5.24 14.96 6.42
CA THR A 195 -4.68 16.33 6.43
C THR A 195 -5.73 17.37 6.08
N GLN A 196 -6.64 17.07 5.14
CA GLN A 196 -7.63 18.04 4.65
C GLN A 196 -8.95 18.03 5.42
N ASN A 197 -9.30 16.93 6.10
CA ASN A 197 -10.54 16.80 6.84
C ASN A 197 -10.27 16.89 8.36
N GLU A 198 -10.52 18.06 8.95
CA GLU A 198 -10.19 18.33 10.36
C GLU A 198 -10.92 17.43 11.35
N GLU A 199 -12.21 17.17 11.16
CA GLU A 199 -13.00 16.28 12.02
C GLU A 199 -12.42 14.86 12.01
N LEU A 200 -12.16 14.30 10.82
CA LEU A 200 -11.56 12.98 10.67
C LEU A 200 -10.16 12.93 11.27
N ARG A 201 -9.38 14.03 11.17
CA ARG A 201 -8.06 14.13 11.80
C ARG A 201 -8.16 14.07 13.32
N ASN A 202 -9.15 14.74 13.91
CA ASN A 202 -9.38 14.71 15.34
C ASN A 202 -9.79 13.31 15.81
N ASP A 203 -10.64 12.61 15.04
CA ASP A 203 -10.96 11.20 15.29
C ASP A 203 -9.70 10.31 15.25
N LEU A 204 -8.80 10.55 14.29
CA LEU A 204 -7.52 9.84 14.21
C LEU A 204 -6.65 10.13 15.44
N PHE A 205 -6.54 11.38 15.87
CA PHE A 205 -5.74 11.77 17.04
C PHE A 205 -6.32 11.24 18.35
N ALA A 206 -7.64 11.08 18.44
CA ALA A 206 -8.30 10.49 19.61
C ALA A 206 -7.87 9.04 19.88
N THR A 207 -7.28 8.35 18.90
CA THR A 207 -6.75 7.00 19.05
C THR A 207 -5.31 6.93 19.58
N LYS A 208 -4.70 8.08 19.96
CA LYS A 208 -3.32 8.14 20.51
C LYS A 208 -3.11 7.10 21.61
N GLY A 209 -1.95 6.43 21.56
CA GLY A 209 -1.60 5.36 22.51
C GLY A 209 -2.19 3.98 22.17
N THR A 210 -2.91 3.84 21.06
CA THR A 210 -3.37 2.55 20.55
C THR A 210 -2.92 2.31 19.11
N THR A 211 -2.78 1.06 18.70
CA THR A 211 -2.65 0.70 17.29
C THR A 211 -4.04 0.55 16.69
N LEU A 212 -4.28 1.16 15.53
CA LEU A 212 -5.52 1.00 14.78
C LEU A 212 -5.58 -0.42 14.19
N VAL A 213 -6.72 -1.08 14.30
CA VAL A 213 -6.89 -2.47 13.83
C VAL A 213 -8.13 -2.62 12.96
N GLU A 214 -7.94 -2.91 11.67
CA GLU A 214 -9.05 -3.24 10.76
C GLU A 214 -9.48 -4.69 11.01
N SER A 215 -10.57 -4.87 11.76
CA SER A 215 -11.12 -6.17 12.15
C SER A 215 -12.06 -6.75 11.10
N ALA A 216 -11.62 -6.70 9.83
CA ALA A 216 -12.36 -7.24 8.71
C ALA A 216 -12.19 -8.77 8.59
N PRO A 217 -13.26 -9.57 8.76
CA PRO A 217 -13.20 -11.01 8.55
C PRO A 217 -12.85 -11.32 7.09
N ASN A 218 -11.95 -12.28 6.89
CA ASN A 218 -11.46 -12.73 5.58
C ASN A 218 -10.60 -11.71 4.79
N ASP A 219 -10.28 -10.53 5.34
CA ASP A 219 -9.25 -9.65 4.77
C ASP A 219 -7.93 -9.89 5.48
N ASN A 220 -7.05 -10.67 4.86
CA ASN A 220 -5.74 -11.01 5.41
C ASN A 220 -4.63 -10.03 5.00
N VAL A 221 -4.95 -8.98 4.22
CA VAL A 221 -3.97 -7.99 3.76
C VAL A 221 -4.18 -6.68 4.49
N TRP A 222 -5.34 -6.05 4.32
CA TRP A 222 -5.62 -4.75 4.93
C TRP A 222 -6.08 -4.88 6.38
N GLY A 223 -6.76 -5.97 6.70
CA GLY A 223 -7.22 -6.29 8.05
C GLY A 223 -6.48 -7.44 8.72
N ILE A 224 -6.99 -7.84 9.88
CA ILE A 224 -6.46 -8.96 10.69
C ILE A 224 -7.07 -10.32 10.34
N GLY A 225 -8.00 -10.37 9.38
CA GLY A 225 -8.69 -11.59 8.98
C GLY A 225 -9.68 -12.14 10.03
N LEU A 226 -9.95 -11.38 11.09
CA LEU A 226 -10.76 -11.76 12.25
C LEU A 226 -11.75 -10.64 12.57
N ALA A 227 -12.92 -11.00 13.10
CA ALA A 227 -13.86 -10.03 13.68
C ALA A 227 -13.33 -9.51 15.02
N GLU A 228 -13.81 -8.33 15.45
CA GLU A 228 -13.42 -7.69 16.71
C GLU A 228 -13.73 -8.55 17.94
N ASP A 229 -14.84 -9.30 17.90
CA ASP A 229 -15.30 -10.16 19.00
C ASP A 229 -14.63 -11.55 19.04
N ASP A 230 -13.76 -11.85 18.07
CA ASP A 230 -12.96 -13.07 18.09
C ASP A 230 -11.88 -12.99 19.17
N ALA A 231 -11.81 -13.97 20.07
CA ALA A 231 -10.82 -14.01 21.13
C ALA A 231 -9.36 -13.96 20.64
N ARG A 232 -9.11 -14.31 19.36
CA ARG A 232 -7.79 -14.20 18.72
C ARG A 232 -7.45 -12.77 18.28
N ALA A 233 -8.43 -11.87 18.18
CA ALA A 233 -8.19 -10.49 17.78
C ALA A 233 -7.40 -9.70 18.84
N ILE A 234 -7.40 -10.13 20.10
CA ILE A 234 -6.72 -9.43 21.21
C ILE A 234 -5.19 -9.55 21.18
N LYS A 235 -4.64 -10.45 20.36
CA LYS A 235 -3.20 -10.71 20.27
C LYS A 235 -2.74 -10.71 18.81
N ARG A 236 -1.75 -9.88 18.52
CA ARG A 236 -1.16 -9.74 17.19
C ARG A 236 -0.59 -11.06 16.65
N GLU A 237 -0.09 -11.95 17.52
CA GLU A 237 0.45 -13.26 17.14
C GLU A 237 -0.61 -14.23 16.63
N THR A 238 -1.89 -13.99 16.96
CA THR A 238 -3.01 -14.84 16.57
C THR A 238 -3.81 -14.29 15.39
N TRP A 239 -3.43 -13.13 14.86
CA TRP A 239 -4.05 -12.56 13.67
C TRP A 239 -3.75 -13.41 12.43
N LEU A 240 -4.73 -13.49 11.53
CA LEU A 240 -4.62 -14.19 10.25
C LEU A 240 -4.20 -13.26 9.11
N GLY A 241 -4.26 -11.96 9.35
CA GLY A 241 -3.94 -10.90 8.41
C GLY A 241 -2.87 -9.94 8.89
N LYS A 242 -2.44 -9.05 7.99
CA LYS A 242 -1.33 -8.13 8.23
C LYS A 242 -1.72 -6.84 8.96
N ASN A 243 -3.01 -6.51 9.03
CA ASN A 243 -3.48 -5.21 9.52
C ASN A 243 -2.88 -4.00 8.77
N LEU A 244 -2.51 -4.16 7.49
CA LEU A 244 -1.71 -3.16 6.77
C LEU A 244 -2.36 -1.76 6.78
N LEU A 245 -3.69 -1.69 6.71
CA LEU A 245 -4.40 -0.40 6.80
C LEU A 245 -4.24 0.23 8.17
N GLY A 246 -4.44 -0.54 9.25
CA GLY A 246 -4.30 -0.08 10.62
C GLY A 246 -2.89 0.45 10.92
N GLU A 247 -1.85 -0.24 10.44
CA GLU A 247 -0.46 0.20 10.58
C GLU A 247 -0.19 1.52 9.85
N ILE A 248 -0.65 1.64 8.59
CA ILE A 248 -0.51 2.87 7.80
C ILE A 248 -1.21 4.05 8.49
N LEU A 249 -2.43 3.85 8.98
CA LEU A 249 -3.17 4.92 9.68
C LEU A 249 -2.49 5.31 11.00
N THR A 250 -1.95 4.34 11.73
CA THR A 250 -1.19 4.57 12.96
C THR A 250 0.07 5.40 12.67
N GLN A 251 0.79 5.08 11.60
CA GLN A 251 1.96 5.85 11.16
C GLN A 251 1.59 7.28 10.76
N ILE A 252 0.52 7.45 9.96
CA ILE A 252 0.02 8.79 9.57
C ILE A 252 -0.34 9.62 10.80
N ARG A 253 -0.99 9.01 11.80
CA ARG A 253 -1.30 9.69 13.06
C ARG A 253 -0.04 10.21 13.74
N ILE A 254 0.95 9.35 13.96
CA ILE A 254 2.21 9.71 14.62
C ILE A 254 2.89 10.87 13.89
N GLU A 255 2.97 10.78 12.56
CA GLU A 255 3.58 11.82 11.74
C GLU A 255 2.84 13.16 11.81
N LEU A 256 1.51 13.14 11.73
CA LEU A 256 0.69 14.36 11.79
C LEU A 256 0.66 14.99 13.19
N MET A 257 0.81 14.20 14.26
CA MET A 257 0.89 14.71 15.63
C MET A 257 2.29 15.23 15.98
N GLY A 258 3.34 14.73 15.31
CA GLY A 258 4.73 15.04 15.64
C GLY A 258 5.24 14.36 16.93
N GLU A 259 4.51 13.37 17.45
CA GLU A 259 4.81 12.66 18.70
C GLU A 259 4.43 11.17 18.59
N TYR A 260 5.14 10.33 19.34
CA TYR A 260 4.82 8.91 19.55
C TYR A 260 3.86 8.75 20.75
#